data_AF-A0A8J7ST63-F1
#
_entry.id   AF-A0A8J7ST63-F1
#
_cell.length_a   1.000
_cell.length_b   1.000
_cell.length_c   1.000
_cell.angle_alpha   90.00
_cell.angle_beta   90.00
_cell.angle_gamma   90.00
#
_symmetry.space_group_name_H-M   'P 1'
#
loop_
_entity.id
_entity.type
_entity.pdbx_description
1 polymer ?
#
loop_
_entity_poly.entity_id
_entity_poly.type
_entity_poly.pdbx_seq_one_letter_code
_entity_poly.pdbx_strand_id
1 'polypeptide(L)'
;MKTLLQLAIFLSISSCLYGQTPHNFSAGASYSNSQYYNLSTDATTDVSHSTWDIAFSVIGGTDAGIFINEAAAFSGTAPKIFHIPNKTFSDNILIADLGDALKNTETTWTEGALNTLKVASNWADYGWGVYNLTNHKVEGTALYAVELGNGSYKKLFIDELAGGVYSFQYADFDGTNLEQKTIDKSTYTNQTLAYFSFATNSTVTVEPTTGWDWVFTRYETILDNAGTPMPYTVTGILTNENVEVALADGINPTTVNAANYTTTADNLRLIGHDWKVYDFANGWGVDADRVYFVKAIDNSLYKIQFVDFQGSSTGQGTFVKTYIGQWTSIDNLQKDSPLEQFQVFPNPASDYVNITFSLEQAQEDMQVQLRDVLGRLLFNTSINAVSGLNALELNVSDFASGNYILSLQSDKVLKSQSIILR
;
A
#
# COMPACT_ATOMS: atom_id res chain seq x y z
N MET A 1 36.23 -66.58 22.08
CA MET A 1 36.90 -65.62 23.00
C MET A 1 36.95 -64.26 22.30
N LYS A 2 36.15 -63.30 22.79
CA LYS A 2 36.18 -61.83 22.57
C LYS A 2 36.24 -61.30 21.12
N THR A 3 35.07 -61.05 20.53
CA THR A 3 34.86 -60.04 19.48
C THR A 3 34.86 -58.65 20.12
N LEU A 4 35.77 -57.77 19.69
CA LEU A 4 35.75 -56.34 20.02
C LEU A 4 34.67 -55.66 19.15
N LEU A 5 33.70 -55.02 19.79
CA LEU A 5 32.76 -54.10 19.16
C LEU A 5 33.25 -52.68 19.45
N GLN A 6 33.79 -51.98 18.45
CA GLN A 6 34.10 -50.55 18.54
C GLN A 6 32.82 -49.76 18.29
N LEU A 7 32.33 -49.07 19.33
CA LEU A 7 31.22 -48.13 19.24
C LEU A 7 31.80 -46.75 18.89
N ALA A 8 31.65 -46.33 17.63
CA ALA A 8 31.94 -44.96 17.21
C ALA A 8 30.69 -44.10 17.44
N ILE A 9 30.73 -43.23 18.45
CA ILE A 9 29.70 -42.21 18.70
C ILE A 9 29.98 -41.05 17.74
N PHE A 10 29.17 -40.93 16.68
CA PHE A 10 29.13 -39.74 15.85
C PHE A 10 28.30 -38.68 16.58
N LEU A 11 28.99 -37.68 17.15
CA LEU A 11 28.35 -36.46 17.65
C LEU A 11 28.06 -35.56 16.45
N SER A 12 26.83 -35.57 15.94
CA SER A 12 26.37 -34.59 14.96
C SER A 12 26.12 -33.26 15.66
N ILE A 13 27.08 -32.35 15.60
CA ILE A 13 26.89 -30.95 15.96
C ILE A 13 26.13 -30.31 14.80
N SER A 14 24.81 -30.22 14.92
CA SER A 14 24.01 -29.36 14.06
C SER A 14 24.27 -27.91 14.48
N SER A 15 25.20 -27.26 13.79
CA SER A 15 25.24 -25.80 13.77
C SER A 15 23.96 -25.32 13.07
N CYS A 16 23.03 -24.76 13.83
CA CYS A 16 21.95 -23.93 13.29
C CYS A 16 22.57 -22.67 12.68
N LEU A 17 23.02 -22.77 11.44
CA LEU A 17 23.14 -21.61 10.58
C LEU A 17 21.70 -21.14 10.33
N TYR A 18 21.33 -19.99 10.89
CA TYR A 18 20.16 -19.25 10.42
C TYR A 18 20.50 -18.70 9.02
N GLY A 19 20.51 -19.59 8.03
CA GLY A 19 20.51 -19.19 6.63
C GLY A 19 19.19 -18.48 6.36
N GLN A 20 19.25 -17.28 5.79
CA GLN A 20 18.04 -16.62 5.33
C GLN A 20 17.40 -17.53 4.26
N THR A 21 16.12 -17.88 4.45
CA THR A 21 15.43 -18.80 3.54
C THR A 21 15.01 -18.03 2.30
N PRO A 22 15.37 -18.48 1.08
CA PRO A 22 14.89 -17.87 -0.14
C PRO A 22 13.41 -18.21 -0.37
N HIS A 23 12.67 -17.22 -0.85
CA HIS A 23 11.25 -17.27 -1.21
C HIS A 23 11.12 -16.98 -2.71
N ASN A 24 10.16 -17.64 -3.36
CA ASN A 24 9.91 -17.46 -4.78
C ASN A 24 8.55 -16.82 -5.00
N PHE A 25 8.46 -16.00 -6.05
CA PHE A 25 7.21 -15.52 -6.63
C PHE A 25 7.30 -15.64 -8.15
N SER A 26 6.17 -15.72 -8.84
CA SER A 26 6.18 -15.94 -10.29
C SER A 26 4.95 -15.37 -10.98
N ALA A 27 5.17 -14.76 -12.14
CA ALA A 27 4.12 -14.41 -13.11
C ALA A 27 3.83 -15.55 -14.11
N GLY A 28 4.40 -16.74 -13.89
CA GLY A 28 4.37 -17.86 -14.81
C GLY A 28 5.22 -17.65 -16.06
N ALA A 29 5.42 -18.74 -16.82
CA ALA A 29 6.12 -18.68 -18.10
C ALA A 29 5.42 -17.68 -19.05
N SER A 30 6.23 -16.93 -19.79
CA SER A 30 5.82 -15.80 -20.61
C SER A 30 5.05 -14.71 -19.86
N TYR A 31 5.16 -14.63 -18.54
CA TYR A 31 4.42 -13.68 -17.70
C TYR A 31 2.91 -13.78 -17.95
N SER A 32 2.36 -14.99 -17.90
CA SER A 32 0.96 -15.27 -18.24
C SER A 32 -0.03 -14.86 -17.14
N ASN A 33 0.46 -14.66 -15.91
CA ASN A 33 -0.35 -14.41 -14.73
C ASN A 33 0.17 -13.20 -13.93
N SER A 34 -0.74 -12.57 -13.19
CA SER A 34 -0.41 -11.76 -12.03
C SER A 34 -0.39 -12.68 -10.80
N GLN A 35 0.59 -12.53 -9.91
CA GLN A 35 0.61 -13.28 -8.65
C GLN A 35 0.51 -12.35 -7.46
N TYR A 36 -0.55 -12.51 -6.68
CA TYR A 36 -0.72 -11.87 -5.38
C TYR A 36 0.06 -12.67 -4.33
N TYR A 37 0.67 -11.96 -3.38
CA TYR A 37 1.50 -12.55 -2.33
C TYR A 37 1.18 -11.95 -0.98
N ASN A 38 1.15 -12.78 0.05
CA ASN A 38 1.08 -12.36 1.45
C ASN A 38 2.43 -12.63 2.14
N LEU A 39 3.12 -11.56 2.55
CA LEU A 39 4.47 -11.60 3.13
C LEU A 39 4.51 -12.30 4.49
N SER A 40 3.41 -12.31 5.24
CA SER A 40 3.36 -12.94 6.55
C SER A 40 3.10 -14.44 6.49
N THR A 41 2.28 -14.90 5.55
CA THR A 41 1.91 -16.32 5.43
C THR A 41 2.60 -17.05 4.28
N ASP A 42 3.32 -16.34 3.40
CA ASP A 42 3.86 -16.86 2.14
C ASP A 42 2.78 -17.42 1.20
N ALA A 43 1.51 -17.04 1.40
CA ALA A 43 0.41 -17.49 0.56
C ALA A 43 0.46 -16.75 -0.78
N THR A 44 0.24 -17.48 -1.87
CA THR A 44 0.17 -16.92 -3.22
C THR A 44 -1.18 -17.18 -3.86
N THR A 45 -1.57 -16.30 -4.78
CA THR A 45 -2.75 -16.48 -5.63
C THR A 45 -2.41 -16.02 -7.04
N ASP A 46 -2.43 -16.97 -7.98
CA ASP A 46 -2.18 -16.71 -9.39
C ASP A 46 -3.48 -16.36 -10.11
N VAL A 47 -3.48 -15.26 -10.85
CA VAL A 47 -4.62 -14.79 -11.64
C VAL A 47 -4.18 -14.60 -13.07
N SER A 48 -4.84 -15.27 -14.01
CA SER A 48 -4.53 -15.11 -15.43
C SER A 48 -4.84 -13.68 -15.89
N HIS A 49 -3.98 -13.13 -16.75
CA HIS A 49 -4.20 -11.78 -17.30
C HIS A 49 -5.49 -11.65 -18.12
N SER A 50 -6.10 -12.74 -18.60
CA SER A 50 -7.38 -12.70 -19.30
C SER A 50 -8.61 -12.75 -18.38
N THR A 51 -8.42 -12.74 -17.06
CA THR A 51 -9.53 -12.89 -16.09
C THR A 51 -10.42 -11.66 -16.03
N TRP A 52 -9.85 -10.46 -16.22
CA TRP A 52 -10.55 -9.18 -16.07
C TRP A 52 -10.04 -8.17 -17.10
N ASP A 53 -10.87 -7.19 -17.42
CA ASP A 53 -10.56 -6.16 -18.41
C ASP A 53 -10.49 -4.77 -17.77
N ILE A 54 -11.49 -4.41 -16.95
CA ILE A 54 -11.53 -3.15 -16.20
C ILE A 54 -11.77 -3.43 -14.72
N ALA A 55 -11.37 -2.49 -13.87
CA ALA A 55 -11.60 -2.59 -12.44
C ALA A 55 -11.98 -1.22 -11.84
N PHE A 56 -12.72 -1.25 -10.74
CA PHE A 56 -13.26 -0.08 -10.06
C PHE A 56 -12.70 -0.06 -8.64
N SER A 57 -12.20 1.09 -8.19
CA SER A 57 -11.73 1.24 -6.82
C SER A 57 -12.89 1.06 -5.84
N VAL A 58 -12.64 0.32 -4.76
CA VAL A 58 -13.59 0.12 -3.66
C VAL A 58 -13.07 0.68 -2.34
N ILE A 59 -12.04 1.54 -2.39
CA ILE A 59 -11.28 2.03 -1.22
C ILE A 59 -11.96 3.25 -0.59
N GLY A 60 -12.93 2.98 0.28
CA GLY A 60 -13.65 4.05 0.98
C GLY A 60 -14.86 4.54 0.18
N GLY A 61 -15.42 5.66 0.64
CA GLY A 61 -16.72 6.14 0.14
C GLY A 61 -16.65 7.12 -1.03
N THR A 62 -15.54 7.82 -1.20
CA THR A 62 -15.44 9.02 -2.04
C THR A 62 -14.41 8.91 -3.16
N ASP A 63 -13.56 7.89 -3.13
CA ASP A 63 -12.71 7.53 -4.27
C ASP A 63 -13.59 7.10 -5.46
N ALA A 64 -13.07 7.36 -6.65
CA ALA A 64 -13.77 7.05 -7.90
C ALA A 64 -12.80 6.51 -8.96
N GLY A 65 -11.84 5.68 -8.54
CA GLY A 65 -10.81 5.12 -9.42
C GLY A 65 -11.38 4.11 -10.42
N ILE A 66 -11.02 4.20 -11.70
CA ILE A 66 -11.37 3.18 -12.70
C ILE A 66 -10.13 2.84 -13.54
N PHE A 67 -9.77 1.56 -13.53
CA PHE A 67 -8.52 1.00 -14.05
C PHE A 67 -8.78 0.13 -15.26
N ILE A 68 -7.79 0.05 -16.14
CA ILE A 68 -7.72 -0.91 -17.25
C ILE A 68 -6.68 -1.97 -16.92
N ASN A 69 -6.90 -3.21 -17.33
CA ASN A 69 -5.90 -4.26 -17.22
C ASN A 69 -4.81 -4.08 -18.27
N GLU A 70 -3.67 -3.53 -17.88
CA GLU A 70 -2.51 -3.35 -18.77
C GLU A 70 -1.65 -4.62 -18.88
N ALA A 71 -2.00 -5.67 -18.15
CA ALA A 71 -1.23 -6.89 -18.08
C ALA A 71 -1.62 -7.85 -19.21
N ALA A 72 -0.61 -8.42 -19.86
CA ALA A 72 -0.75 -9.49 -20.84
C ALA A 72 0.52 -10.34 -20.88
N ALA A 73 0.41 -11.57 -21.39
CA ALA A 73 1.59 -12.41 -21.63
C ALA A 73 2.60 -11.72 -22.56
N PHE A 74 3.85 -12.17 -22.59
CA PHE A 74 4.95 -11.56 -23.33
C PHE A 74 4.62 -11.26 -24.80
N SER A 75 3.90 -12.15 -25.46
CA SER A 75 3.40 -12.01 -26.84
C SER A 75 1.90 -11.74 -26.92
N GLY A 76 1.25 -11.44 -25.80
CA GLY A 76 -0.18 -11.16 -25.71
C GLY A 76 -0.49 -9.68 -25.89
N THR A 77 -1.76 -9.40 -26.15
CA THR A 77 -2.29 -8.03 -26.24
C THR A 77 -3.12 -7.75 -25.01
N ALA A 78 -2.75 -6.73 -24.24
CA ALA A 78 -3.57 -6.23 -23.14
C ALA A 78 -4.75 -5.41 -23.69
N PRO A 79 -5.90 -5.40 -23.01
CA PRO A 79 -6.96 -4.47 -23.36
C PRO A 79 -6.48 -3.02 -23.20
N LYS A 80 -7.06 -2.13 -24.00
CA LYS A 80 -6.77 -0.70 -23.97
C LYS A 80 -8.05 0.10 -23.89
N ILE A 81 -7.96 1.29 -23.31
CA ILE A 81 -9.08 2.23 -23.28
C ILE A 81 -8.69 3.55 -23.93
N PHE A 82 -9.60 4.10 -24.72
CA PHE A 82 -9.42 5.34 -25.46
C PHE A 82 -10.54 6.30 -25.13
N HIS A 83 -10.22 7.59 -24.99
CA HIS A 83 -11.24 8.62 -24.89
C HIS A 83 -11.83 8.90 -26.28
N ILE A 84 -13.16 9.05 -26.39
CA ILE A 84 -13.86 9.43 -27.62
C ILE A 84 -14.36 10.87 -27.47
N PRO A 85 -13.68 11.86 -28.07
CA PRO A 85 -14.11 13.25 -27.97
C PRO A 85 -15.34 13.53 -28.84
N ASN A 86 -16.17 14.48 -28.39
CA ASN A 86 -17.29 15.04 -29.17
C ASN A 86 -18.38 14.05 -29.63
N LYS A 87 -18.51 12.92 -28.93
CA LYS A 87 -19.55 11.91 -29.18
C LYS A 87 -20.31 11.62 -27.90
N THR A 88 -21.54 11.16 -28.06
CA THR A 88 -22.42 10.70 -27.00
C THR A 88 -22.63 9.20 -27.11
N PHE A 89 -23.09 8.55 -26.04
CA PHE A 89 -23.30 7.10 -26.05
C PHE A 89 -24.34 6.65 -27.10
N SER A 90 -25.27 7.51 -27.52
CA SER A 90 -26.23 7.22 -28.60
C SER A 90 -25.62 7.21 -30.00
N ASP A 91 -24.42 7.77 -30.20
CA ASP A 91 -23.78 7.84 -31.50
C ASP A 91 -23.18 6.49 -31.93
N ASN A 92 -23.13 6.28 -33.24
CA ASN A 92 -22.29 5.24 -33.82
C ASN A 92 -20.82 5.70 -33.82
N ILE A 93 -19.92 4.77 -33.51
CA ILE A 93 -18.49 5.02 -33.33
C ILE A 93 -17.70 4.37 -34.47
N LEU A 94 -16.68 5.07 -34.96
CA LEU A 94 -15.68 4.55 -35.90
C LEU A 94 -14.30 4.57 -35.23
N ILE A 95 -13.37 3.74 -35.73
CA ILE A 95 -11.98 3.73 -35.24
C ILE A 95 -11.32 5.12 -35.36
N ALA A 96 -11.68 5.90 -36.38
CA ALA A 96 -11.19 7.26 -36.57
C ALA A 96 -11.72 8.28 -35.53
N ASP A 97 -12.73 7.92 -34.74
CA ASP A 97 -13.26 8.76 -33.65
C ASP A 97 -12.45 8.60 -32.34
N LEU A 98 -11.55 7.60 -32.25
CA LEU A 98 -10.78 7.34 -31.03
C LEU A 98 -9.67 8.38 -30.87
N GLY A 99 -9.58 8.96 -29.67
CA GLY A 99 -8.45 9.78 -29.24
C GLY A 99 -7.31 8.96 -28.67
N ASP A 100 -6.52 9.57 -27.79
CA ASP A 100 -5.37 8.92 -27.17
C ASP A 100 -5.79 7.78 -26.23
N ALA A 101 -4.92 6.76 -26.15
CA ALA A 101 -5.06 5.69 -25.18
C ALA A 101 -4.78 6.22 -23.77
N LEU A 102 -5.66 5.90 -22.83
CA LEU A 102 -5.47 6.22 -21.41
C LEU A 102 -4.78 5.05 -20.72
N LYS A 103 -3.96 5.37 -19.71
CA LYS A 103 -3.14 4.43 -18.96
C LYS A 103 -3.31 4.65 -17.47
N ASN A 104 -3.12 3.61 -16.68
CA ASN A 104 -3.11 3.76 -15.23
C ASN A 104 -1.96 4.69 -14.81
N THR A 105 -2.16 5.44 -13.73
CA THR A 105 -1.14 6.38 -13.22
C THR A 105 -0.03 5.68 -12.43
N GLU A 106 -0.30 4.45 -12.00
CA GLU A 106 0.59 3.61 -11.20
C GLU A 106 1.08 4.32 -9.91
N THR A 107 0.27 5.23 -9.36
CA THR A 107 0.58 5.98 -8.14
C THR A 107 -0.25 5.53 -6.94
N THR A 108 -1.53 5.25 -7.15
CA THR A 108 -2.50 4.87 -6.10
C THR A 108 -3.54 3.90 -6.66
N TRP A 109 -4.21 3.15 -5.78
CA TRP A 109 -5.37 2.34 -6.16
C TRP A 109 -6.69 3.13 -6.21
N THR A 110 -6.64 4.45 -6.04
CA THR A 110 -7.80 5.34 -6.08
C THR A 110 -7.89 6.18 -7.37
N GLU A 111 -6.85 6.18 -8.21
CA GLU A 111 -6.82 6.88 -9.49
C GLU A 111 -6.28 6.01 -10.63
N GLY A 112 -7.17 5.52 -11.48
CA GLY A 112 -6.85 4.66 -12.63
C GLY A 112 -6.83 5.40 -13.97
N ALA A 113 -6.84 4.63 -15.06
CA ALA A 113 -6.77 5.15 -16.42
C ALA A 113 -7.83 6.21 -16.74
N LEU A 114 -9.08 6.02 -16.33
CA LEU A 114 -10.14 6.98 -16.67
C LEU A 114 -10.06 8.28 -15.84
N ASN A 115 -9.30 8.28 -14.74
CA ASN A 115 -9.09 9.46 -13.91
C ASN A 115 -8.01 10.40 -14.47
N THR A 116 -7.22 9.95 -15.45
CA THR A 116 -6.14 10.74 -16.05
C THR A 116 -6.62 11.97 -16.83
N LEU A 117 -7.90 12.00 -17.22
CA LEU A 117 -8.51 13.16 -17.88
C LEU A 117 -8.87 14.30 -16.93
N LYS A 118 -8.72 14.11 -15.61
CA LYS A 118 -9.11 15.11 -14.60
C LYS A 118 -8.35 16.41 -14.79
N VAL A 119 -9.05 17.53 -14.59
CA VAL A 119 -8.43 18.84 -14.47
C VAL A 119 -7.99 19.04 -13.01
N ALA A 120 -6.68 18.99 -12.76
CA ALA A 120 -6.11 19.03 -11.41
C ALA A 120 -6.53 20.24 -10.54
N SER A 121 -6.94 21.36 -11.15
CA SER A 121 -7.43 22.54 -10.43
C SER A 121 -8.91 22.45 -10.02
N ASN A 122 -9.64 21.45 -10.51
CA ASN A 122 -11.05 21.24 -10.22
C ASN A 122 -11.24 20.02 -9.31
N TRP A 123 -11.48 20.29 -8.03
CA TRP A 123 -11.68 19.24 -7.01
C TRP A 123 -12.88 18.33 -7.28
N ALA A 124 -13.86 18.80 -8.06
CA ALA A 124 -15.06 18.03 -8.39
C ALA A 124 -14.88 17.17 -9.65
N ASP A 125 -13.76 17.29 -10.37
CA ASP A 125 -13.49 16.55 -11.60
C ASP A 125 -12.75 15.25 -11.30
N TYR A 126 -13.38 14.12 -11.64
CA TYR A 126 -12.85 12.78 -11.46
C TYR A 126 -12.27 12.19 -12.76
N GLY A 127 -12.22 12.97 -13.84
CA GLY A 127 -11.74 12.58 -15.17
C GLY A 127 -12.83 11.96 -16.03
N TRP A 128 -13.54 10.95 -15.51
CA TRP A 128 -14.66 10.31 -16.22
C TRP A 128 -16.02 10.94 -15.92
N GLY A 129 -16.10 11.71 -14.85
CA GLY A 129 -17.32 12.36 -14.41
C GLY A 129 -17.03 13.53 -13.48
N VAL A 130 -18.07 14.29 -13.18
CA VAL A 130 -18.00 15.47 -12.32
C VAL A 130 -18.92 15.30 -11.13
N TYR A 131 -18.42 15.61 -9.94
CA TYR A 131 -19.19 15.57 -8.71
C TYR A 131 -20.18 16.73 -8.63
N ASN A 132 -21.44 16.37 -8.43
CA ASN A 132 -22.57 17.28 -8.31
C ASN A 132 -22.99 17.41 -6.84
N LEU A 133 -22.75 18.59 -6.27
CA LEU A 133 -23.06 18.92 -4.87
C LEU A 133 -24.56 18.88 -4.54
N THR A 134 -25.44 18.96 -5.53
CA THR A 134 -26.90 19.02 -5.30
C THR A 134 -27.47 17.64 -4.99
N ASN A 135 -27.00 16.62 -5.71
CA ASN A 135 -27.48 15.25 -5.58
C ASN A 135 -26.44 14.30 -4.97
N HIS A 136 -25.23 14.79 -4.67
CA HIS A 136 -24.12 14.05 -4.09
C HIS A 136 -23.69 12.84 -4.94
N LYS A 137 -23.66 13.00 -6.26
CA LYS A 137 -23.23 11.97 -7.22
C LYS A 137 -22.03 12.44 -8.04
N VAL A 138 -21.20 11.51 -8.48
CA VAL A 138 -20.30 11.75 -9.62
C VAL A 138 -21.05 11.35 -10.88
N GLU A 139 -21.30 12.29 -11.79
CA GLU A 139 -22.08 12.09 -13.00
C GLU A 139 -21.14 11.96 -14.21
N GLY A 140 -21.33 10.92 -15.02
CA GLY A 140 -20.50 10.66 -16.19
C GLY A 140 -20.53 11.77 -17.22
N THR A 141 -19.35 12.12 -17.75
CA THR A 141 -19.21 13.20 -18.75
C THR A 141 -18.45 12.80 -20.00
N ALA A 142 -17.83 11.61 -20.03
CA ALA A 142 -16.94 11.18 -21.10
C ALA A 142 -17.32 9.81 -21.66
N LEU A 143 -17.12 9.65 -22.97
CA LEU A 143 -17.34 8.39 -23.69
C LEU A 143 -15.99 7.73 -23.99
N TYR A 144 -15.95 6.40 -23.90
CA TYR A 144 -14.74 5.63 -24.10
C TYR A 144 -14.92 4.50 -25.11
N ALA A 145 -13.83 4.10 -25.76
CA ALA A 145 -13.72 2.82 -26.44
C ALA A 145 -12.81 1.89 -25.64
N VAL A 146 -13.21 0.63 -25.46
CA VAL A 146 -12.37 -0.43 -24.93
C VAL A 146 -12.00 -1.37 -26.07
N GLU A 147 -10.71 -1.46 -26.41
CA GLU A 147 -10.14 -2.52 -27.24
C GLU A 147 -9.87 -3.72 -26.34
N LEU A 148 -10.54 -4.85 -26.58
CA LEU A 148 -10.35 -6.09 -25.82
C LEU A 148 -9.12 -6.85 -26.32
N GLY A 149 -8.59 -7.78 -25.51
CA GLY A 149 -7.39 -8.57 -25.89
C GLY A 149 -7.52 -9.41 -27.17
N ASN A 150 -8.74 -9.60 -27.68
CA ASN A 150 -9.02 -10.25 -28.96
C ASN A 150 -9.09 -9.27 -30.16
N GLY A 151 -8.87 -7.97 -29.94
CA GLY A 151 -8.93 -6.90 -30.94
C GLY A 151 -10.33 -6.37 -31.26
N SER A 152 -11.37 -6.86 -30.58
CA SER A 152 -12.74 -6.31 -30.72
C SER A 152 -12.91 -5.06 -29.86
N TYR A 153 -13.86 -4.20 -30.23
CA TYR A 153 -14.10 -2.93 -29.56
C TYR A 153 -15.49 -2.86 -28.95
N LYS A 154 -15.59 -2.25 -27.76
CA LYS A 154 -16.85 -1.84 -27.12
C LYS A 154 -16.82 -0.35 -26.83
N LYS A 155 -17.95 0.35 -26.98
CA LYS A 155 -18.09 1.70 -26.40
C LYS A 155 -18.55 1.57 -24.96
N LEU A 156 -17.97 2.36 -24.06
CA LEU A 156 -18.19 2.34 -22.62
C LEU A 156 -18.53 3.75 -22.14
N PHE A 157 -19.55 3.86 -21.30
CA PHE A 157 -19.91 5.08 -20.59
C PHE A 157 -20.15 4.75 -19.12
N ILE A 158 -19.49 5.49 -18.23
CA ILE A 158 -19.73 5.37 -16.79
C ILE A 158 -20.84 6.34 -16.46
N ASP A 159 -22.03 5.85 -16.09
CA ASP A 159 -23.21 6.67 -15.90
C ASP A 159 -23.10 7.53 -14.64
N GLU A 160 -22.82 6.91 -13.51
CA GLU A 160 -22.67 7.61 -12.23
C GLU A 160 -21.95 6.77 -11.16
N LEU A 161 -21.43 7.45 -10.14
CA LEU A 161 -21.17 6.88 -8.81
C LEU A 161 -22.09 7.58 -7.81
N ALA A 162 -23.03 6.82 -7.24
CA ALA A 162 -24.02 7.33 -6.31
C ALA A 162 -24.16 6.39 -5.10
N GLY A 163 -24.02 6.92 -3.89
CA GLY A 163 -24.18 6.12 -2.67
C GLY A 163 -23.24 4.91 -2.57
N GLY A 164 -22.05 4.98 -3.19
CA GLY A 164 -21.10 3.86 -3.25
C GLY A 164 -21.40 2.81 -4.32
N VAL A 165 -22.31 3.08 -5.25
CA VAL A 165 -22.61 2.19 -6.38
C VAL A 165 -22.19 2.85 -7.69
N TYR A 166 -21.27 2.20 -8.42
CA TYR A 166 -20.98 2.55 -9.80
C TYR A 166 -22.09 2.00 -10.70
N SER A 167 -22.57 2.81 -11.63
CA SER A 167 -23.43 2.41 -12.73
C SER A 167 -22.72 2.71 -14.04
N PHE A 168 -22.73 1.77 -14.97
CA PHE A 168 -22.12 1.94 -16.28
C PHE A 168 -22.82 1.12 -17.35
N GLN A 169 -22.61 1.52 -18.60
CA GLN A 169 -23.18 0.86 -19.75
C GLN A 169 -22.14 0.70 -20.85
N TYR A 170 -22.28 -0.38 -21.62
CA TYR A 170 -21.44 -0.62 -22.79
C TYR A 170 -22.20 -1.31 -23.91
N ALA A 171 -21.74 -1.12 -25.14
CA ALA A 171 -22.35 -1.68 -26.34
C ALA A 171 -21.30 -1.89 -27.43
N ASP A 172 -21.69 -2.54 -28.52
CA ASP A 172 -20.93 -2.45 -29.76
C ASP A 172 -20.93 -1.02 -30.31
N PHE A 173 -20.00 -0.71 -31.19
CA PHE A 173 -19.84 0.64 -31.76
C PHE A 173 -21.06 1.13 -32.54
N ASP A 174 -21.91 0.24 -33.03
CA ASP A 174 -23.20 0.56 -33.68
C ASP A 174 -24.38 0.66 -32.69
N GLY A 175 -24.12 0.52 -31.38
CA GLY A 175 -25.13 0.55 -30.33
C GLY A 175 -25.87 -0.77 -30.10
N THR A 176 -25.56 -1.83 -30.85
CA THR A 176 -26.13 -3.17 -30.57
C THR A 176 -25.47 -3.81 -29.36
N ASN A 177 -26.09 -4.88 -28.82
CA ASN A 177 -25.61 -5.61 -27.65
C ASN A 177 -25.35 -4.71 -26.42
N LEU A 178 -26.29 -3.80 -26.16
CA LEU A 178 -26.28 -2.91 -25.00
C LEU A 178 -26.40 -3.70 -23.70
N GLU A 179 -25.48 -3.45 -22.79
CA GLU A 179 -25.47 -3.96 -21.43
C GLU A 179 -25.42 -2.79 -20.45
N GLN A 180 -26.12 -2.94 -19.33
CA GLN A 180 -26.08 -2.02 -18.20
C GLN A 180 -25.70 -2.80 -16.95
N LYS A 181 -24.76 -2.26 -16.17
CA LYS A 181 -24.13 -2.94 -15.04
C LYS A 181 -24.01 -2.01 -13.85
N THR A 182 -23.94 -2.62 -12.69
CA THR A 182 -23.68 -1.93 -11.43
C THR A 182 -22.63 -2.68 -10.63
N ILE A 183 -21.84 -1.93 -9.84
CA ILE A 183 -20.87 -2.46 -8.88
C ILE A 183 -21.07 -1.71 -7.57
N ASP A 184 -21.50 -2.42 -6.54
CA ASP A 184 -21.70 -1.88 -5.20
C ASP A 184 -20.43 -2.09 -4.36
N LYS A 185 -19.74 -1.00 -4.01
CA LYS A 185 -18.49 -1.02 -3.24
C LYS A 185 -18.64 -1.76 -1.90
N SER A 186 -19.82 -1.72 -1.29
CA SER A 186 -20.08 -2.39 0.00
C SER A 186 -19.99 -3.92 -0.07
N THR A 187 -20.08 -4.51 -1.26
CA THR A 187 -19.96 -5.96 -1.47
C THR A 187 -18.51 -6.46 -1.52
N TYR A 188 -17.53 -5.54 -1.59
CA TYR A 188 -16.10 -5.83 -1.74
C TYR A 188 -15.30 -5.48 -0.47
N THR A 189 -15.78 -5.96 0.69
CA THR A 189 -15.07 -5.75 1.96
C THR A 189 -13.67 -6.35 1.91
N ASN A 190 -12.66 -5.60 2.36
CA ASN A 190 -11.24 -5.98 2.39
C ASN A 190 -10.57 -6.19 1.02
N GLN A 191 -11.18 -5.70 -0.07
CA GLN A 191 -10.55 -5.64 -1.39
C GLN A 191 -10.16 -4.20 -1.72
N THR A 192 -9.22 -4.04 -2.65
CA THR A 192 -8.83 -2.72 -3.17
C THR A 192 -9.65 -2.35 -4.41
N LEU A 193 -9.95 -3.33 -5.26
CA LEU A 193 -10.65 -3.15 -6.52
C LEU A 193 -11.77 -4.20 -6.69
N ALA A 194 -12.81 -3.80 -7.41
CA ALA A 194 -13.84 -4.68 -7.98
C ALA A 194 -13.59 -4.86 -9.48
N TYR A 195 -13.47 -6.11 -9.93
CA TYR A 195 -13.01 -6.43 -11.28
C TYR A 195 -14.17 -6.87 -12.18
N PHE A 196 -14.16 -6.46 -13.45
CA PHE A 196 -15.16 -6.81 -14.44
C PHE A 196 -14.53 -7.38 -15.71
N SER A 197 -15.19 -8.38 -16.29
CA SER A 197 -14.80 -8.97 -17.58
C SER A 197 -15.91 -8.83 -18.60
N PHE A 198 -15.59 -8.23 -19.75
CA PHE A 198 -16.51 -8.13 -20.88
C PHE A 198 -16.77 -9.50 -21.52
N ALA A 199 -15.80 -10.42 -21.44
CA ALA A 199 -15.94 -11.77 -21.97
C ALA A 199 -16.98 -12.59 -21.19
N THR A 200 -17.01 -12.46 -19.86
CA THR A 200 -18.01 -13.15 -19.01
C THR A 200 -19.27 -12.32 -18.78
N ASN A 201 -19.25 -11.03 -19.12
CA ASN A 201 -20.32 -10.07 -18.85
C ASN A 201 -20.67 -10.01 -17.34
N SER A 202 -19.67 -10.11 -16.48
CA SER A 202 -19.86 -10.19 -15.03
C SER A 202 -18.63 -9.72 -14.26
N THR A 203 -18.84 -9.43 -12.97
CA THR A 203 -17.75 -9.20 -12.02
C THR A 203 -17.03 -10.49 -11.69
N VAL A 204 -15.73 -10.43 -11.48
CA VAL A 204 -14.87 -11.60 -11.23
C VAL A 204 -14.07 -11.44 -9.94
N THR A 205 -13.73 -12.55 -9.29
CA THR A 205 -12.88 -12.58 -8.10
C THR A 205 -11.41 -12.65 -8.52
N VAL A 206 -10.61 -11.69 -8.05
CA VAL A 206 -9.19 -11.57 -8.41
C VAL A 206 -8.33 -11.49 -7.16
N GLU A 207 -8.63 -10.55 -6.26
CA GLU A 207 -7.88 -10.40 -5.02
C GLU A 207 -8.13 -11.56 -4.04
N PRO A 208 -7.10 -12.08 -3.36
CA PRO A 208 -7.28 -13.11 -2.35
C PRO A 208 -7.99 -12.55 -1.12
N THR A 209 -9.02 -13.27 -0.66
CA THR A 209 -9.80 -12.89 0.55
C THR A 209 -9.01 -12.94 1.85
N THR A 210 -7.85 -13.59 1.85
CA THR A 210 -6.90 -13.64 2.97
C THR A 210 -6.03 -12.38 3.06
N GLY A 211 -6.20 -11.42 2.15
CA GLY A 211 -5.35 -10.24 2.02
C GLY A 211 -4.06 -10.53 1.25
N TRP A 212 -3.44 -9.47 0.75
CA TRP A 212 -2.21 -9.50 -0.03
C TRP A 212 -1.38 -8.23 0.25
N ASP A 213 -0.06 -8.36 0.20
CA ASP A 213 0.87 -7.25 0.43
C ASP A 213 1.40 -6.68 -0.89
N TRP A 214 1.63 -7.54 -1.87
CA TRP A 214 1.99 -7.10 -3.21
C TRP A 214 1.38 -7.99 -4.30
N VAL A 215 1.39 -7.46 -5.52
CA VAL A 215 1.09 -8.20 -6.75
C VAL A 215 2.28 -8.09 -7.70
N PHE A 216 2.81 -9.23 -8.15
CA PHE A 216 3.79 -9.30 -9.23
C PHE A 216 3.04 -9.43 -10.56
N THR A 217 3.12 -8.40 -11.40
CA THR A 217 2.31 -8.30 -12.62
C THR A 217 3.04 -7.53 -13.71
N ARG A 218 2.45 -7.50 -14.91
CA ARG A 218 2.84 -6.58 -15.98
C ARG A 218 1.99 -5.33 -15.96
N TYR A 219 2.63 -4.22 -16.26
CA TYR A 219 2.01 -2.89 -16.33
C TYR A 219 2.86 -1.98 -17.22
N GLU A 220 2.29 -0.89 -17.70
CA GLU A 220 3.00 0.09 -18.54
C GLU A 220 3.51 1.26 -17.71
N THR A 221 4.82 1.51 -17.76
CA THR A 221 5.47 2.67 -17.13
C THR A 221 6.18 3.50 -18.19
N ILE A 222 6.60 4.71 -17.84
CA ILE A 222 7.47 5.54 -18.68
C ILE A 222 8.93 5.26 -18.33
N LEU A 223 9.73 4.85 -19.33
CA LEU A 223 11.18 4.71 -19.21
C LEU A 223 11.88 5.82 -19.98
N ASP A 224 13.04 6.25 -19.49
CA ASP A 224 13.91 7.15 -20.23
C ASP A 224 14.83 6.36 -21.17
N ASN A 225 14.78 6.69 -22.46
CA ASN A 225 15.71 6.16 -23.45
C ASN A 225 16.51 7.32 -24.04
N ALA A 226 17.72 7.53 -23.50
CA ALA A 226 18.64 8.60 -23.91
C ALA A 226 17.99 10.01 -23.85
N GLY A 227 17.27 10.33 -22.78
CA GLY A 227 16.58 11.61 -22.59
C GLY A 227 15.21 11.71 -23.27
N THR A 228 14.72 10.63 -23.88
CA THR A 228 13.36 10.55 -24.44
C THR A 228 12.50 9.62 -23.60
N PRO A 229 11.46 10.16 -22.92
CA PRO A 229 10.48 9.34 -22.21
C PRO A 229 9.67 8.50 -23.21
N MET A 230 9.62 7.19 -23.01
CA MET A 230 8.83 6.27 -23.84
C MET A 230 8.01 5.32 -22.97
N PRO A 231 6.74 5.03 -23.34
CA PRO A 231 5.97 4.01 -22.67
C PRO A 231 6.58 2.63 -22.91
N TYR A 232 6.67 1.83 -21.84
CA TYR A 232 7.23 0.50 -21.89
C TYR A 232 6.51 -0.44 -20.94
N THR A 233 6.17 -1.63 -21.41
CA THR A 233 5.57 -2.67 -20.56
C THR A 233 6.64 -3.40 -19.78
N VAL A 234 6.63 -3.24 -18.47
CA VAL A 234 7.54 -3.92 -17.54
C VAL A 234 6.84 -5.09 -16.85
N THR A 235 7.61 -5.92 -16.15
CA THR A 235 7.07 -6.85 -15.14
C THR A 235 7.64 -6.42 -13.80
N GLY A 236 6.79 -6.13 -12.83
CA GLY A 236 7.20 -5.51 -11.57
C GLY A 236 6.23 -5.82 -10.45
N ILE A 237 6.54 -5.28 -9.28
CA ILE A 237 5.80 -5.46 -8.04
C ILE A 237 5.05 -4.17 -7.73
N LEU A 238 3.73 -4.28 -7.58
CA LEU A 238 2.87 -3.21 -7.07
C LEU A 238 2.42 -3.58 -5.65
N THR A 239 2.52 -2.65 -4.70
CA THR A 239 2.10 -2.90 -3.31
C THR A 239 0.62 -2.66 -3.09
N ASN A 240 0.04 -3.30 -2.08
CA ASN A 240 -1.31 -3.00 -1.61
C ASN A 240 -1.37 -1.57 -1.03
N GLU A 241 -2.53 -0.93 -1.07
CA GLU A 241 -2.75 0.43 -0.52
C GLU A 241 -2.36 0.56 0.97
N ASN A 242 -2.44 -0.53 1.73
CA ASN A 242 -2.12 -0.53 3.17
C ASN A 242 -0.68 -1.00 3.47
N VAL A 243 0.18 -1.12 2.45
CA VAL A 243 1.58 -1.52 2.60
C VAL A 243 2.48 -0.30 2.45
N GLU A 244 3.32 -0.08 3.45
CA GLU A 244 4.31 1.00 3.42
C GLU A 244 5.70 0.42 3.13
N VAL A 245 6.47 1.11 2.28
CA VAL A 245 7.82 0.67 1.91
C VAL A 245 8.83 1.80 2.11
N ALA A 246 10.04 1.43 2.52
CA ALA A 246 11.22 2.29 2.45
C ALA A 246 12.34 1.59 1.66
N LEU A 247 12.93 2.31 0.70
CA LEU A 247 14.06 1.84 -0.10
C LEU A 247 15.39 2.18 0.59
N ALA A 248 16.27 1.18 0.69
CA ALA A 248 17.65 1.34 1.10
C ALA A 248 18.58 0.84 -0.02
N ASP A 249 19.25 1.76 -0.71
CA ASP A 249 20.07 1.48 -1.89
C ASP A 249 21.54 1.86 -1.69
N GLY A 250 22.45 1.18 -2.37
CA GLY A 250 23.90 1.41 -2.23
C GLY A 250 24.45 1.05 -0.84
N ILE A 251 23.88 0.05 -0.18
CA ILE A 251 24.19 -0.32 1.21
C ILE A 251 24.78 -1.73 1.33
N ASN A 252 25.23 -2.09 2.53
CA ASN A 252 25.51 -3.49 2.86
C ASN A 252 24.25 -4.15 3.49
N PRO A 253 23.61 -5.11 2.79
CA PRO A 253 22.37 -5.76 3.27
C PRO A 253 22.50 -6.48 4.62
N THR A 254 23.72 -6.85 5.01
CA THR A 254 23.98 -7.58 6.27
C THR A 254 24.01 -6.68 7.49
N THR A 255 24.37 -5.40 7.33
CA THR A 255 24.56 -4.44 8.43
C THR A 255 23.56 -3.30 8.45
N VAL A 256 22.74 -3.15 7.40
CA VAL A 256 21.72 -2.11 7.30
C VAL A 256 20.69 -2.23 8.42
N ASN A 257 20.33 -1.09 9.02
CA ASN A 257 19.36 -1.00 10.11
C ASN A 257 18.11 -0.26 9.63
N ALA A 258 16.94 -0.88 9.81
CA ALA A 258 15.65 -0.30 9.46
C ALA A 258 15.38 1.06 10.13
N ALA A 259 15.90 1.28 11.34
CA ALA A 259 15.68 2.53 12.10
C ALA A 259 16.26 3.79 11.42
N ASN A 260 17.13 3.62 10.42
CA ASN A 260 17.69 4.75 9.66
C ASN A 260 16.82 5.17 8.48
N TYR A 261 15.72 4.45 8.22
CA TYR A 261 14.85 4.65 7.08
C TYR A 261 13.43 4.90 7.58
N THR A 262 12.81 5.96 7.06
CA THR A 262 11.40 6.24 7.26
C THR A 262 10.64 5.78 6.04
N THR A 263 9.49 5.13 6.25
CA THR A 263 8.55 4.88 5.15
C THR A 263 8.13 6.23 4.59
N THR A 264 8.23 6.37 3.27
CA THR A 264 7.68 7.54 2.57
C THR A 264 6.20 7.28 2.33
N ALA A 265 5.39 8.35 2.35
CA ALA A 265 4.01 8.26 1.90
C ALA A 265 4.00 7.84 0.40
N ASP A 266 3.58 6.59 0.23
CA ASP A 266 3.02 5.87 -0.90
C ASP A 266 3.49 6.20 -2.32
N ASN A 267 4.11 5.20 -2.93
CA ASN A 267 4.03 4.96 -4.36
C ASN A 267 3.88 3.45 -4.53
N LEU A 268 2.82 3.02 -5.22
CA LEU A 268 2.60 1.62 -5.62
C LEU A 268 3.85 0.94 -6.20
N ARG A 269 4.70 1.73 -6.86
CA ARG A 269 5.92 1.28 -7.55
C ARG A 269 7.20 1.45 -6.75
N LEU A 270 7.18 1.72 -5.44
CA LEU A 270 8.44 1.91 -4.71
C LEU A 270 9.35 0.67 -4.76
N ILE A 271 8.76 -0.54 -4.81
CA ILE A 271 9.49 -1.76 -5.18
C ILE A 271 9.56 -1.88 -6.71
N GLY A 272 8.41 -1.75 -7.38
CA GLY A 272 8.33 -1.57 -8.83
C GLY A 272 9.06 -2.64 -9.64
N HIS A 273 9.72 -2.20 -10.70
CA HIS A 273 10.42 -3.09 -11.64
C HIS A 273 11.94 -2.98 -11.58
N ASP A 274 12.47 -1.92 -10.96
CA ASP A 274 13.85 -1.42 -11.09
C ASP A 274 14.85 -2.10 -10.14
N TRP A 275 14.40 -3.00 -9.28
CA TRP A 275 15.26 -3.93 -8.53
C TRP A 275 16.02 -4.93 -9.44
N LYS A 276 15.69 -4.97 -10.72
CA LYS A 276 16.31 -5.82 -11.74
C LYS A 276 16.60 -5.04 -13.02
N VAL A 277 17.66 -5.44 -13.71
CA VAL A 277 18.11 -4.88 -14.97
C VAL A 277 18.41 -5.99 -15.97
N TYR A 278 18.11 -5.75 -17.24
CA TYR A 278 18.48 -6.66 -18.31
C TYR A 278 19.73 -6.15 -19.02
N ASP A 279 20.77 -6.99 -19.07
CA ASP A 279 21.96 -6.77 -19.87
C ASP A 279 21.99 -7.74 -21.05
N PHE A 280 22.29 -7.23 -22.25
CA PHE A 280 22.27 -8.05 -23.47
C PHE A 280 23.36 -9.12 -23.51
N ALA A 281 24.45 -8.98 -22.75
CA ALA A 281 25.54 -9.95 -22.72
C ALA A 281 25.36 -10.98 -21.57
N ASN A 282 24.83 -10.54 -20.43
CA ASN A 282 24.80 -11.32 -19.20
C ASN A 282 23.39 -11.76 -18.76
N GLY A 283 22.34 -11.26 -19.41
CA GLY A 283 20.95 -11.56 -19.07
C GLY A 283 20.44 -10.69 -17.91
N TRP A 284 19.51 -11.23 -17.12
CA TRP A 284 18.93 -10.53 -15.98
C TRP A 284 19.92 -10.47 -14.80
N GLY A 285 20.08 -9.27 -14.25
CA GLY A 285 20.76 -9.01 -12.99
C GLY A 285 19.81 -8.38 -11.98
N VAL A 286 20.18 -8.47 -10.70
CA VAL A 286 19.49 -7.82 -9.57
C VAL A 286 20.49 -7.00 -8.76
N ASP A 287 20.01 -5.93 -8.13
CA ASP A 287 20.86 -5.03 -7.34
C ASP A 287 21.15 -5.65 -5.96
N ALA A 288 22.36 -6.18 -5.79
CA ALA A 288 22.75 -6.92 -4.59
C ALA A 288 22.92 -6.03 -3.33
N ASP A 289 23.12 -4.72 -3.51
CA ASP A 289 23.28 -3.69 -2.49
C ASP A 289 21.99 -2.92 -2.18
N ARG A 290 20.84 -3.45 -2.63
CA ARG A 290 19.51 -2.90 -2.39
C ARG A 290 18.67 -3.78 -1.48
N VAL A 291 17.98 -3.16 -0.51
CA VAL A 291 16.93 -3.80 0.29
C VAL A 291 15.71 -2.90 0.43
N TYR A 292 14.58 -3.50 0.75
CA TYR A 292 13.33 -2.81 1.03
C TYR A 292 12.88 -3.13 2.46
N PHE A 293 12.53 -2.11 3.23
CA PHE A 293 11.82 -2.28 4.49
C PHE A 293 10.33 -2.16 4.23
N VAL A 294 9.60 -3.25 4.43
CA VAL A 294 8.18 -3.37 4.08
C VAL A 294 7.37 -3.57 5.35
N LYS A 295 6.46 -2.63 5.63
CA LYS A 295 5.40 -2.80 6.62
C LYS A 295 4.21 -3.44 5.92
N ALA A 296 4.01 -4.73 6.18
CA ALA A 296 2.92 -5.53 5.63
C ALA A 296 1.56 -5.07 6.17
N ILE A 297 0.48 -5.52 5.54
CA ILE A 297 -0.91 -5.17 5.90
C ILE A 297 -1.27 -5.57 7.35
N ASP A 298 -0.60 -6.59 7.89
CA ASP A 298 -0.78 -7.05 9.27
C ASP A 298 0.10 -6.28 10.27
N ASN A 299 0.78 -5.23 9.83
CA ASN A 299 1.79 -4.43 10.55
C ASN A 299 3.11 -5.16 10.84
N SER A 300 3.36 -6.34 10.28
CA SER A 300 4.68 -6.96 10.35
C SER A 300 5.70 -6.17 9.53
N LEU A 301 6.87 -5.89 10.12
CA LEU A 301 7.99 -5.26 9.44
C LEU A 301 8.98 -6.30 8.92
N TYR A 302 9.23 -6.28 7.62
CA TYR A 302 10.18 -7.16 6.95
C TYR A 302 11.30 -6.37 6.27
N LYS A 303 12.51 -6.92 6.26
CA LYS A 303 13.55 -6.56 5.29
C LYS A 303 13.49 -7.53 4.12
N ILE A 304 13.34 -7.02 2.91
CA ILE A 304 13.25 -7.78 1.66
C ILE A 304 14.48 -7.49 0.80
N GLN A 305 15.13 -8.52 0.30
CA GLN A 305 16.22 -8.43 -0.67
C GLN A 305 15.92 -9.35 -1.86
N PHE A 306 15.89 -8.82 -3.08
CA PHE A 306 15.80 -9.64 -4.28
C PHE A 306 17.17 -10.23 -4.63
N VAL A 307 17.20 -11.50 -5.02
CA VAL A 307 18.46 -12.23 -5.24
C VAL A 307 18.54 -12.91 -6.60
N ASP A 308 17.41 -13.08 -7.31
CA ASP A 308 17.39 -13.64 -8.66
C ASP A 308 16.12 -13.22 -9.43
N PHE A 309 16.23 -13.20 -10.76
CA PHE A 309 15.11 -13.11 -11.68
C PHE A 309 15.40 -13.84 -12.98
N GLN A 310 14.56 -14.81 -13.33
CA GLN A 310 14.82 -15.74 -14.42
C GLN A 310 14.24 -15.30 -15.78
N GLY A 311 13.57 -14.14 -15.82
CA GLY A 311 12.99 -13.60 -17.05
C GLY A 311 11.76 -14.36 -17.54
N SER A 312 11.44 -14.20 -18.83
CA SER A 312 10.17 -14.67 -19.40
C SER A 312 10.08 -16.18 -19.57
N SER A 313 11.19 -16.91 -19.49
CA SER A 313 11.19 -18.38 -19.61
C SER A 313 10.38 -19.04 -18.49
N THR A 314 10.48 -18.50 -17.27
CA THR A 314 9.75 -19.00 -16.08
C THR A 314 8.88 -17.95 -15.42
N GLY A 315 9.16 -16.67 -15.64
CA GLY A 315 8.51 -15.55 -14.96
C GLY A 315 8.79 -15.49 -13.47
N GLN A 316 9.81 -16.20 -12.96
CA GLN A 316 10.10 -16.34 -11.54
C GLN A 316 11.11 -15.31 -11.05
N GLY A 317 10.83 -14.71 -9.89
CA GLY A 317 11.78 -13.97 -9.07
C GLY A 317 12.03 -14.68 -7.75
N THR A 318 13.23 -14.48 -7.20
CA THR A 318 13.62 -14.99 -5.88
C THR A 318 13.99 -13.82 -4.99
N PHE A 319 13.51 -13.86 -3.75
CA PHE A 319 13.85 -12.89 -2.72
C PHE A 319 14.15 -13.59 -1.41
N VAL A 320 14.71 -12.83 -0.49
CA VAL A 320 14.97 -13.22 0.86
C VAL A 320 14.28 -12.22 1.79
N LYS A 321 13.51 -12.73 2.76
CA LYS A 321 12.88 -11.89 3.77
C LYS A 321 13.44 -12.15 5.15
N THR A 322 13.61 -11.09 5.92
CA THR A 322 13.95 -11.15 7.34
C THR A 322 12.87 -10.44 8.13
N TYR A 323 12.19 -11.14 9.03
CA TYR A 323 11.26 -10.54 9.97
C TYR A 323 12.03 -9.68 10.98
N ILE A 324 11.68 -8.40 11.08
CA ILE A 324 12.30 -7.44 11.99
C ILE A 324 11.49 -7.34 13.29
N GLY A 325 10.17 -7.35 13.18
CA GLY A 325 9.26 -7.24 14.32
C GLY A 325 7.85 -6.84 13.91
N GLN A 326 6.95 -6.75 14.89
CA GLN A 326 5.66 -6.09 14.70
C GLN A 326 5.88 -4.59 14.79
N TRP A 327 5.32 -3.85 13.83
CA TRP A 327 5.19 -2.42 13.92
C TRP A 327 4.13 -2.07 14.96
N THR A 328 4.51 -2.05 16.22
CA THR A 328 3.68 -1.46 17.28
C THR A 328 3.93 0.03 17.26
N SER A 329 3.02 0.79 16.66
CA SER A 329 3.06 2.24 16.65
C SER A 329 3.13 2.77 18.08
N ILE A 330 4.33 3.14 18.56
CA ILE A 330 4.47 4.10 19.66
C ILE A 330 4.40 5.54 19.10
N ASP A 331 4.59 5.71 17.78
CA ASP A 331 4.62 7.03 17.12
C ASP A 331 3.25 7.58 16.66
N ASN A 332 2.20 6.75 16.52
CA ASN A 332 0.89 7.26 16.08
C ASN A 332 0.15 8.08 17.15
N LEU A 333 0.53 8.01 18.43
CA LEU A 333 -0.05 8.88 19.46
C LEU A 333 0.43 10.33 19.36
N GLN A 334 1.43 10.64 18.52
CA GLN A 334 1.91 12.02 18.31
C GLN A 334 1.35 12.67 17.04
N LYS A 335 1.00 11.92 16.00
CA LYS A 335 0.54 12.50 14.72
C LYS A 335 -0.89 13.08 14.80
N ASP A 336 -1.74 12.51 15.64
CA ASP A 336 -3.10 12.99 15.96
C ASP A 336 -3.27 13.31 17.45
N SER A 337 -2.16 13.58 18.17
CA SER A 337 -2.25 13.95 19.58
C SER A 337 -2.95 15.29 19.71
N PRO A 338 -4.00 15.42 20.55
CA PRO A 338 -4.53 16.74 20.87
C PRO A 338 -3.53 17.56 21.71
N LEU A 339 -2.39 17.01 22.13
CA LEU A 339 -1.41 17.69 22.98
C LEU A 339 -0.50 18.65 22.19
N GLU A 340 -0.70 19.96 22.37
CA GLU A 340 0.08 21.01 21.72
C GLU A 340 1.37 21.37 22.48
N GLN A 341 1.29 21.46 23.81
CA GLN A 341 2.40 21.86 24.67
C GLN A 341 2.41 21.03 25.96
N PHE A 342 3.60 20.74 26.48
CA PHE A 342 3.81 20.08 27.77
C PHE A 342 5.09 20.60 28.41
N GLN A 343 4.99 21.12 29.63
CA GLN A 343 6.11 21.63 30.41
C GLN A 343 5.97 21.24 31.86
N VAL A 344 7.11 20.98 32.49
CA VAL A 344 7.21 20.55 33.87
C VAL A 344 8.28 21.37 34.57
N PHE A 345 7.91 22.11 35.62
CA PHE A 345 8.80 23.03 36.32
C PHE A 345 8.42 23.24 37.80
N PRO A 346 9.37 23.55 38.71
CA PRO A 346 10.80 23.61 38.44
C PRO A 346 11.39 22.21 38.21
N ASN A 347 12.47 22.14 37.46
CA ASN A 347 13.28 20.94 37.34
C ASN A 347 14.76 21.36 37.43
N PRO A 348 15.48 21.06 38.53
CA PRO A 348 15.08 20.18 39.65
C PRO A 348 14.04 20.76 40.63
N ALA A 349 13.30 19.89 41.33
CA ALA A 349 12.29 20.24 42.35
C ALA A 349 12.55 19.55 43.71
N SER A 350 12.07 20.15 44.80
CA SER A 350 12.13 19.54 46.15
C SER A 350 10.75 19.38 46.79
N ASP A 351 9.89 20.40 46.70
CA ASP A 351 8.57 20.38 47.38
C ASP A 351 7.42 20.04 46.42
N TYR A 352 7.37 20.71 45.28
CA TYR A 352 6.32 20.55 44.28
C TYR A 352 6.85 20.69 42.85
N VAL A 353 6.09 20.13 41.91
CA VAL A 353 6.29 20.26 40.47
C VAL A 353 4.99 20.72 39.84
N ASN A 354 5.05 21.79 39.07
CA ASN A 354 3.95 22.23 38.20
C ASN A 354 4.03 21.54 36.85
N ILE A 355 2.90 21.03 36.41
CA ILE A 355 2.70 20.30 35.16
C ILE A 355 1.73 21.14 34.34
N THR A 356 2.20 21.77 33.28
CA THR A 356 1.37 22.61 32.40
C THR A 356 1.32 22.01 31.01
N PHE A 357 0.13 21.93 30.43
CA PHE A 357 -0.06 21.39 29.09
C PHE A 357 -1.26 22.00 28.35
N SER A 358 -1.20 22.07 27.03
CA SER A 358 -2.28 22.60 26.20
C SER A 358 -2.87 21.52 25.31
N LEU A 359 -4.19 21.45 25.21
CA LEU A 359 -4.91 20.48 24.39
C LEU A 359 -5.76 21.16 23.30
N GLU A 360 -5.74 20.67 22.06
CA GLU A 360 -6.66 21.08 21.01
C GLU A 360 -8.10 20.65 21.36
N GLN A 361 -8.26 19.44 21.91
CA GLN A 361 -9.56 18.85 22.30
C GLN A 361 -9.50 18.28 23.73
N ALA A 362 -10.62 18.35 24.45
CA ALA A 362 -10.73 17.81 25.81
C ALA A 362 -10.47 16.28 25.85
N GLN A 363 -9.93 15.80 26.97
CA GLN A 363 -9.63 14.39 27.21
C GLN A 363 -10.19 13.96 28.57
N GLU A 364 -11.00 12.91 28.57
CA GLU A 364 -11.52 12.29 29.79
C GLU A 364 -10.53 11.23 30.32
N ASP A 365 -10.53 11.02 31.64
CA ASP A 365 -9.76 9.98 32.33
C ASP A 365 -8.24 9.96 32.07
N MET A 366 -7.64 11.11 31.71
CA MET A 366 -6.20 11.22 31.44
C MET A 366 -5.38 10.92 32.70
N GLN A 367 -4.43 9.99 32.59
CA GLN A 367 -3.56 9.57 33.68
C GLN A 367 -2.31 10.46 33.75
N VAL A 368 -1.97 10.89 34.96
CA VAL A 368 -0.71 11.54 35.31
C VAL A 368 0.09 10.58 36.18
N GLN A 369 1.23 10.10 35.68
CA GLN A 369 2.03 9.07 36.33
C GLN A 369 3.44 9.56 36.63
N LEU A 370 3.98 9.16 37.79
CA LEU A 370 5.39 9.31 38.12
C LEU A 370 6.02 7.92 38.29
N ARG A 371 7.13 7.68 37.58
CA ARG A 371 7.89 6.44 37.63
C ARG A 371 9.34 6.71 37.98
N ASP A 372 9.98 5.77 38.68
CA ASP A 372 11.43 5.83 38.87
C ASP A 372 12.20 5.31 37.65
N VAL A 373 13.54 5.39 37.70
CA VAL A 373 14.44 4.92 36.63
C VAL A 373 14.36 3.40 36.36
N LEU A 374 13.77 2.63 37.28
CA LEU A 374 13.53 1.20 37.11
C LEU A 374 12.13 0.91 36.54
N GLY A 375 11.36 1.96 36.22
CA GLY A 375 10.01 1.87 35.68
C GLY A 375 8.92 1.59 36.72
N ARG A 376 9.27 1.55 38.02
CA ARG A 376 8.29 1.32 39.09
C ARG A 376 7.38 2.54 39.21
N LEU A 377 6.07 2.30 39.19
CA LEU A 377 5.05 3.34 39.35
C LEU A 377 5.00 3.79 40.81
N LEU A 378 5.25 5.09 41.03
CA LEU A 378 5.29 5.70 42.36
C LEU A 378 4.07 6.58 42.62
N PHE A 379 3.50 7.17 41.57
CA PHE A 379 2.29 7.97 41.65
C PHE A 379 1.46 7.76 40.40
N ASN A 380 0.14 7.74 40.56
CA ASN A 380 -0.83 7.76 39.47
C ASN A 380 -2.10 8.48 39.91
N THR A 381 -2.56 9.44 39.11
CA THR A 381 -3.88 10.05 39.29
C THR A 381 -4.57 10.18 37.93
N SER A 382 -5.89 10.12 37.93
CA SER A 382 -6.71 10.39 36.75
C SER A 382 -7.28 11.80 36.82
N ILE A 383 -7.29 12.52 35.71
CA ILE A 383 -7.82 13.87 35.57
C ILE A 383 -8.66 14.00 34.30
N ASN A 384 -9.69 14.85 34.34
CA ASN A 384 -10.39 15.30 33.14
C ASN A 384 -9.75 16.60 32.67
N ALA A 385 -9.14 16.57 31.50
CA ALA A 385 -8.44 17.72 30.92
C ALA A 385 -9.30 18.43 29.87
N VAL A 386 -9.31 19.75 29.90
CA VAL A 386 -10.13 20.58 28.99
C VAL A 386 -9.33 20.99 27.75
N SER A 387 -10.01 21.41 26.69
CA SER A 387 -9.36 22.10 25.56
C SER A 387 -8.75 23.43 26.03
N GLY A 388 -7.59 23.79 25.50
CA GLY A 388 -6.77 24.92 25.94
C GLY A 388 -5.75 24.55 27.02
N LEU A 389 -5.30 25.55 27.78
CA LEU A 389 -4.26 25.41 28.79
C LEU A 389 -4.79 24.74 30.07
N ASN A 390 -4.08 23.72 30.53
CA ASN A 390 -4.30 22.99 31.77
C ASN A 390 -3.06 23.09 32.67
N ALA A 391 -3.26 23.08 33.98
CA ALA A 391 -2.20 23.08 34.97
C ALA A 391 -2.54 22.19 36.17
N LEU A 392 -1.56 21.42 36.64
CA LEU A 392 -1.65 20.57 37.83
C LEU A 392 -0.38 20.75 38.67
N GLU A 393 -0.55 20.81 39.99
CA GLU A 393 0.57 20.75 40.93
C GLU A 393 0.68 19.35 41.52
N LEU A 394 1.87 18.77 41.47
CA LEU A 394 2.20 17.50 42.09
C LEU A 394 3.13 17.76 43.28
N ASN A 395 2.70 17.39 44.48
CA ASN A 395 3.58 17.36 45.64
C ASN A 395 4.60 16.22 45.46
N VAL A 396 5.89 16.56 45.59
CA VAL A 396 7.01 15.63 45.42
C VAL A 396 7.89 15.52 46.66
N SER A 397 7.52 16.13 47.79
CA SER A 397 8.34 16.21 49.01
C SER A 397 8.65 14.84 49.63
N ASP A 398 7.79 13.86 49.36
CA ASP A 398 7.88 12.52 49.96
C ASP A 398 8.69 11.54 49.09
N PHE A 399 9.12 11.94 47.89
CA PHE A 399 9.95 11.11 47.02
C PHE A 399 11.44 11.33 47.30
N ALA A 400 12.22 10.25 47.25
CA ALA A 400 13.67 10.32 47.44
C ALA A 400 14.34 11.16 46.34
N SER A 401 15.47 11.80 46.65
CA SER A 401 16.26 12.52 45.64
C SER A 401 16.69 11.58 44.52
N GLY A 402 16.50 11.97 43.26
CA GLY A 402 16.78 11.10 42.12
C GLY A 402 16.17 11.56 40.80
N ASN A 403 16.36 10.74 39.76
CA ASN A 403 15.74 10.95 38.45
C ASN A 403 14.42 10.19 38.37
N TYR A 404 13.41 10.84 37.79
CA TYR A 404 12.08 10.28 37.62
C TYR A 404 11.55 10.58 36.22
N ILE A 405 10.58 9.80 35.77
CA ILE A 405 9.85 10.02 34.53
C ILE A 405 8.42 10.38 34.90
N LEU A 406 8.01 11.59 34.56
CA LEU A 406 6.61 12.03 34.66
C LEU A 406 5.95 11.84 33.29
N SER A 407 4.76 11.24 33.24
CA SER A 407 4.02 11.02 31.99
C SER A 407 2.55 11.38 32.06
N LEU A 408 2.03 11.97 30.98
CA LEU A 408 0.61 12.14 30.68
C LEU A 408 0.17 11.03 29.71
N GLN A 409 -0.93 10.35 30.02
CA GLN A 409 -1.42 9.23 29.23
C GLN A 409 -2.96 9.22 29.11
N SER A 410 -3.47 9.20 27.90
CA SER A 410 -4.87 8.87 27.54
C SER A 410 -4.88 7.94 26.31
N ASP A 411 -6.06 7.64 25.78
CA ASP A 411 -6.20 6.89 24.53
C ASP A 411 -5.57 7.61 23.31
N LYS A 412 -5.39 8.93 23.37
CA LYS A 412 -4.85 9.77 22.29
C LYS A 412 -3.58 10.54 22.65
N VAL A 413 -3.22 10.60 23.93
CA VAL A 413 -2.05 11.35 24.40
C VAL A 413 -1.08 10.39 25.09
N LEU A 414 0.18 10.38 24.67
CA LEU A 414 1.27 9.79 25.45
C LEU A 414 2.49 10.71 25.39
N LYS A 415 2.80 11.36 26.51
CA LYS A 415 3.95 12.25 26.61
C LYS A 415 4.65 12.05 27.95
N SER A 416 5.98 11.98 27.91
CA SER A 416 6.81 11.81 29.09
C SER A 416 7.91 12.87 29.15
N GLN A 417 8.26 13.31 30.36
CA GLN A 417 9.38 14.20 30.63
C GLN A 417 10.17 13.71 31.83
N SER A 418 11.50 13.68 31.69
CA SER A 418 12.41 13.37 32.79
C SER A 418 12.52 14.57 33.74
N ILE A 419 12.37 14.32 35.04
CA ILE A 419 12.51 15.30 36.11
C ILE A 419 13.48 14.85 37.19
N ILE A 420 14.11 15.81 37.86
CA ILE A 420 15.08 15.61 38.92
C ILE A 420 14.46 16.08 40.23
N LEU A 421 14.36 15.19 41.22
CA LEU A 421 13.91 15.52 42.57
C LEU A 421 15.11 15.60 43.53
N ARG A 422 15.06 16.55 44.47
CA ARG A 422 16.16 16.88 45.40
C ARG A 422 15.77 16.73 46.85
#